data_AF-A0AAN8T554-F1
#
_entry.id   AF-A0AAN8T554-F1
#
_cell.length_a   1.000
_cell.length_b   1.000
_cell.length_c   1.000
_cell.angle_alpha   90.00
_cell.angle_beta   90.00
_cell.angle_gamma   90.00
#
_symmetry.space_group_name_H-M   'P 1'
#
loop_
_entity.id
_entity.type
_entity.pdbx_description
1 polymer ?
#
loop_
_entity_poly.entity_id
_entity_poly.type
_entity_poly.pdbx_seq_one_letter_code
_entity_poly.pdbx_strand_id
1 'polypeptide(L)' 'MKQNRESQIGRSLDYSPPTMRDGKLVVKLTKEDIHESGEHWAMLLIGYVLGDTPFERSMDNYVKTLWNFVQKPQIL' A
#
# COMPACT_ATOMS: atom_id res chain seq x y z
N MET A 1 -12.16 46.25 -19.24
CA MET A 1 -12.70 44.97 -18.74
C MET A 1 -11.62 43.90 -18.88
N LYS A 2 -11.00 43.47 -17.78
CA LYS A 2 -9.98 42.41 -17.79
C LYS A 2 -10.69 41.07 -17.84
N GLN A 3 -10.52 40.30 -18.92
CA GLN A 3 -10.92 38.90 -18.96
C GLN A 3 -10.00 38.09 -18.05
N ASN A 4 -10.58 37.44 -17.04
CA ASN A 4 -9.90 36.44 -16.24
C ASN A 4 -9.83 35.16 -17.09
N ARG A 5 -8.62 34.75 -17.47
CA ARG A 5 -8.39 33.51 -18.20
C ARG A 5 -8.40 32.38 -17.16
N GLU A 6 -9.61 31.93 -16.81
CA GLU A 6 -9.81 30.78 -15.91
C GLU A 6 -9.00 29.59 -16.44
N SER A 7 -8.13 29.06 -15.58
CA SER A 7 -7.24 27.95 -15.87
C SER A 7 -8.07 26.68 -16.11
N GLN A 8 -8.36 26.34 -17.37
CA GLN A 8 -9.10 25.14 -17.77
C GLN A 8 -8.27 23.84 -17.65
N ILE A 9 -7.36 23.74 -16.69
CA ILE A 9 -6.56 22.53 -16.44
C ILE A 9 -6.68 22.15 -14.96
N GLY A 10 -7.91 21.98 -14.50
CA GLY A 10 -8.19 21.27 -13.25
C GLY A 10 -8.50 19.82 -13.58
N ARG A 11 -7.70 18.87 -13.08
CA ARG A 11 -8.06 17.45 -13.11
C ARG A 11 -9.37 17.29 -12.33
N SER A 12 -10.42 16.77 -12.96
CA SER A 12 -11.66 16.45 -12.23
C SER A 12 -11.33 15.43 -11.14
N LEU A 13 -11.61 15.75 -9.88
CA LEU A 13 -11.42 14.84 -8.76
C LEU A 13 -12.76 14.17 -8.47
N ASP A 14 -12.86 12.87 -8.74
CA ASP A 14 -14.02 12.08 -8.35
C ASP A 14 -13.88 11.68 -6.88
N TYR A 15 -14.59 12.39 -6.00
CA TYR A 15 -14.63 12.09 -4.57
C TYR A 15 -15.78 11.13 -4.25
N SER A 16 -15.48 9.99 -3.62
CA SER A 16 -16.49 9.08 -3.08
C SER A 16 -16.59 9.22 -1.55
N PRO A 17 -17.66 9.84 -1.01
CA PRO A 17 -17.79 10.03 0.42
C PRO A 17 -18.04 8.71 1.16
N PRO A 18 -17.50 8.54 2.37
CA PRO A 18 -17.83 7.40 3.21
C PRO A 18 -19.31 7.44 3.63
N THR A 19 -19.92 6.26 3.75
CA THR A 19 -21.35 6.11 4.05
C THR A 19 -21.53 5.47 5.42
N MET A 20 -22.53 5.90 6.19
CA MET A 20 -22.90 5.24 7.45
C MET A 20 -23.74 4.00 7.15
N ARG A 21 -23.33 2.83 7.62
CA ARG A 21 -24.11 1.58 7.61
C ARG A 21 -24.03 0.94 8.99
N ASP A 22 -25.19 0.63 9.58
CA ASP A 22 -25.32 0.01 10.90
C ASP A 22 -24.53 0.73 12.02
N GLY A 23 -24.55 2.06 11.99
CA GLY A 23 -23.82 2.91 12.95
C GLY A 23 -22.30 2.93 12.75
N LYS A 24 -21.77 2.30 11.70
CA LYS A 24 -20.34 2.29 11.35
C LYS A 24 -20.08 3.10 10.09
N LEU A 25 -18.95 3.80 10.08
CA LEU A 25 -18.45 4.48 8.89
C LEU A 25 -17.91 3.43 7.93
N VAL A 26 -18.48 3.34 6.73
CA VAL A 26 -18.09 2.40 5.67
C VAL A 26 -17.55 3.19 4.49
N VAL A 27 -16.30 2.92 4.11
CA VAL A 27 -15.69 3.46 2.88
C VAL A 27 -15.96 2.50 1.73
N LYS A 28 -16.29 3.02 0.55
CA LYS A 28 -16.44 2.22 -0.66
C LYS A 28 -15.08 2.10 -1.35
N LEU A 29 -14.57 0.88 -1.47
CA LEU A 29 -13.38 0.61 -2.29
C LEU A 29 -13.74 0.78 -3.77
N THR A 30 -12.96 1.61 -4.47
CA THR A 30 -13.04 1.78 -5.92
C THR A 30 -12.16 0.76 -6.63
N LYS A 31 -12.28 0.65 -7.96
CA LYS A 31 -11.42 -0.27 -8.73
C LYS A 31 -9.97 0.21 -8.71
N GLU A 32 -9.79 1.52 -8.70
CA GLU A 32 -8.52 2.22 -8.65
C GLU A 32 -7.81 1.93 -7.32
N ASP A 33 -8.51 2.00 -6.19
CA ASP A 33 -7.95 1.65 -4.87
C ASP A 33 -7.45 0.20 -4.83
N ILE A 34 -8.23 -0.72 -5.42
CA ILE A 34 -7.87 -2.14 -5.49
C ILE A 34 -6.67 -2.35 -6.42
N HIS A 35 -6.59 -1.60 -7.52
CA HIS A 35 -5.50 -1.71 -8.48
C HIS A 35 -4.18 -1.19 -7.89
N GLU A 36 -4.18 -0.01 -7.28
CA GLU A 36 -3.00 0.56 -6.62
C GLU A 36 -2.50 -0.35 -5.48
N SER A 37 -3.42 -0.84 -4.66
CA SER A 37 -3.07 -1.83 -3.63
C SER A 37 -2.53 -3.12 -4.25
N GLY A 38 -3.14 -3.58 -5.35
CA GLY A 38 -2.69 -4.75 -6.10
C GLY A 38 -1.27 -4.61 -6.64
N GLU A 39 -0.92 -3.46 -7.23
CA GLU A 39 0.45 -3.17 -7.69
C GLU A 39 1.44 -3.14 -6.52
N HIS A 40 1.05 -2.53 -5.40
CA HIS A 40 1.86 -2.51 -4.18
C HIS A 40 2.15 -3.93 -3.65
N TRP A 41 1.11 -4.77 -3.53
CA TRP A 41 1.24 -6.13 -3.03
C TRP A 41 1.87 -7.08 -4.05
N ALA A 42 1.73 -6.84 -5.36
CA ALA A 42 2.35 -7.65 -6.41
C ALA A 42 3.89 -7.61 -6.33
N MET A 43 4.45 -6.51 -5.82
CA MET A 43 5.89 -6.37 -5.59
C MET A 43 6.32 -6.83 -4.20
N LEU A 44 5.39 -7.24 -3.32
CA LEU A 44 5.70 -7.62 -1.95
C LEU A 44 6.17 -9.06 -1.89
N LEU A 45 7.40 -9.26 -1.41
CA LEU A 45 7.94 -10.59 -1.12
C LEU A 45 7.48 -11.04 0.27
N ILE A 46 6.63 -12.07 0.34
CA ILE A 46 6.27 -12.70 1.62
C ILE A 46 7.29 -13.79 1.94
N GLY A 47 8.15 -13.54 2.92
CA GLY A 47 9.09 -14.55 3.44
C GLY A 47 8.43 -15.41 4.52
N TYR A 48 8.33 -16.72 4.31
CA TYR A 48 7.88 -17.68 5.32
C TYR A 48 9.09 -18.34 6.00
N VAL A 49 9.17 -18.27 7.32
CA VAL A 49 10.18 -19.01 8.09
C VAL A 49 9.60 -20.39 8.42
N LEU A 50 10.10 -21.43 7.76
CA LEU A 50 9.72 -22.82 8.03
C LEU A 50 10.77 -23.47 8.95
N GLY A 51 10.36 -23.90 10.14
CA GLY A 51 11.21 -24.58 11.10
C GLY A 51 10.50 -24.85 12.43
N ASP A 52 11.11 -25.68 13.28
CA ASP A 52 10.57 -26.08 14.60
C ASP A 52 10.45 -24.89 15.57
N THR A 53 11.12 -23.77 15.27
CA THR A 53 10.97 -22.49 15.99
C THR A 53 11.29 -21.31 15.07
N PRO A 54 10.29 -20.70 14.43
CA PRO A 54 10.48 -19.55 13.55
C PRO A 54 10.74 -18.29 14.39
N PHE A 55 12.00 -18.11 14.81
CA PHE A 55 12.41 -16.89 15.50
C PHE A 55 12.77 -15.80 14.49
N GLU A 56 12.29 -14.58 14.75
CA GLU A 56 12.68 -13.36 14.02
C GLU A 56 14.20 -13.28 13.82
N ARG A 57 14.97 -13.62 14.87
CA ARG A 57 16.44 -13.60 14.85
C ARG A 57 17.06 -14.50 13.76
N SER A 58 16.42 -15.63 13.44
CA SER A 58 16.88 -16.52 12.36
C SER A 58 16.70 -15.88 10.99
N MET A 59 15.58 -15.20 10.77
CA MET A 59 15.33 -14.43 9.54
C MET A 59 16.28 -13.23 9.44
N ASP A 60 16.50 -12.55 10.55
CA ASP A 60 17.44 -11.42 10.63
C ASP A 60 18.86 -11.82 10.25
N ASN A 61 19.32 -12.96 10.73
CA ASN A 61 20.63 -13.49 10.38
C ASN A 61 20.69 -13.88 8.90
N TYR A 62 19.67 -14.58 8.37
CA TYR A 62 19.61 -14.96 6.96
C TYR A 62 19.69 -13.74 6.03
N VAL A 63 18.91 -12.69 6.30
CA VAL A 63 18.94 -11.46 5.50
C VAL A 63 20.32 -10.80 5.57
N LYS A 64 20.95 -10.76 6.76
CA LYS A 64 22.28 -10.16 6.94
C LYS A 64 23.41 -10.94 6.27
N THR A 65 23.33 -12.27 6.21
CA THR A 65 24.44 -13.10 5.71
C THR A 65 24.29 -13.50 4.25
N LEU A 66 23.07 -13.82 3.81
CA LEU A 66 22.82 -14.40 2.48
C LEU A 66 22.05 -13.46 1.55
N TRP A 67 21.25 -12.54 2.09
CA TRP A 67 20.48 -11.55 1.32
C TRP A 67 20.98 -10.12 1.58
N ASN A 68 22.29 -9.94 1.75
CA ASN A 68 22.88 -8.65 2.11
C ASN A 68 22.97 -7.64 0.95
N PHE A 69 22.51 -8.02 -0.24
CA PHE A 69 22.52 -7.22 -1.46
C PHE A 69 21.18 -6.51 -1.75
N VAL A 70 20.17 -6.71 -0.91
CA VAL A 70 18.89 -5.97 -0.97
C VAL A 70 18.65 -5.28 0.37
N GLN A 71 17.99 -4.13 0.35
CA GLN A 71 17.57 -3.44 1.57
C GLN A 71 16.71 -4.36 2.43
N LYS A 72 17.04 -4.46 3.73
CA LYS A 72 16.30 -5.31 4.68
C LYS A 72 14.81 -4.94 4.64
N PRO A 73 13.91 -5.90 4.38
CA PRO A 73 12.48 -5.63 4.40
C PRO A 73 12.05 -5.24 5.83
N GLN A 74 11.19 -4.24 5.95
CA GLN A 74 10.56 -3.89 7.21
C GLN A 74 9.58 -5.00 7.59
N ILE A 75 9.77 -5.58 8.78
CA ILE A 75 8.78 -6.45 9.41
C ILE A 75 7.81 -5.52 10.14
N LEU A 76 6.53 -5.52 9.74
CA LEU A 76 5.45 -4.75 10.38
C LEU A 76 4.88 -5.49 11.58
#